data_AF-A0A842PGC7-F1
#
_entry.id   AF-A0A842PGC7-F1
#
_cell.length_a   1.000
_cell.length_b   1.000
_cell.length_c   1.000
_cell.angle_alpha   90.00
_cell.angle_beta   90.00
_cell.angle_gamma   90.00
#
_symmetry.space_group_name_H-M   'P 1'
#
loop_
_entity.id
_entity.type
_entity.pdbx_description
1 polymer ?
#
loop_
_entity_poly.entity_id
_entity_poly.type
_entity_poly.pdbx_seq_one_letter_code
_entity_poly.pdbx_strand_id
1 'polypeptide(L)'
;MAKVVQISCGTEYSGIQWIFDDIAERLGIELVFPELELSSVDAACKAIGVKVESPSLNMMMARAVSMLDDPTIKGALLLTCFKCAEGTIVRDTVRRYLHERTDIPIISYSNVEKPKEIEIYARLEALKTLITRRALLIRDKQEGITIGVDSGSSTTKAVVMRDNEIIGEEWLPTTDPIKSADDAIEAALKGAGIPEKVVDAIGVTGHGRELVSEHVKAALNLEEVSVVAKGTALLSGRLKGDATVIDIGGMNNKLILMRDGIANMFNLGGICGGASGRFLEVASHRLDVDISELGLLAMKSKAKEKEKFDLQSYCMVFGIQSLVVALASGIKREDVAAAACRSVAEQVYENQIQEMEM
;
A
#
# COMPACT_ATOMS: atom_id res chain seq x y z
N MET A 1 15.94 10.73 15.95
CA MET A 1 15.61 9.67 14.99
C MET A 1 14.35 8.97 15.46
N ALA A 2 13.58 8.36 14.56
CA ALA A 2 12.43 7.55 14.95
C ALA A 2 12.93 6.16 15.40
N LYS A 3 12.72 5.79 16.66
CA LYS A 3 13.12 4.48 17.18
C LYS A 3 12.12 3.42 16.71
N VAL A 4 12.57 2.53 15.84
CA VAL A 4 11.79 1.45 15.22
C VAL A 4 12.35 0.12 15.66
N VAL A 5 11.50 -0.73 16.18
CA VAL A 5 11.92 -2.04 16.66
C VAL A 5 11.94 -3.06 15.52
N GLN A 6 13.05 -3.79 15.40
CA GLN A 6 13.13 -4.97 14.55
C GLN A 6 12.80 -6.23 15.36
N ILE A 7 11.70 -6.87 14.99
CA ILE A 7 11.22 -8.11 15.60
C ILE A 7 11.41 -9.23 14.58
N SER A 8 12.44 -10.03 14.82
CA SER A 8 12.85 -11.10 13.93
C SER A 8 13.36 -12.32 14.66
N CYS A 9 13.36 -13.46 13.96
CA CYS A 9 13.89 -14.74 14.43
C CYS A 9 15.43 -14.76 14.60
N GLY A 10 16.12 -13.68 14.25
CA GLY A 10 17.55 -13.47 14.41
C GLY A 10 17.89 -11.98 14.37
N THR A 11 19.16 -11.61 14.46
CA THR A 11 19.64 -10.22 14.27
C THR A 11 20.03 -9.91 12.83
N GLU A 12 20.16 -10.94 11.99
CA GLU A 12 20.43 -10.83 10.57
C GLU A 12 19.19 -11.30 9.80
N TYR A 13 18.77 -10.50 8.83
CA TYR A 13 17.65 -10.82 7.95
C TYR A 13 18.11 -11.36 6.59
N SER A 14 18.27 -12.69 6.51
CA SER A 14 18.37 -13.47 5.28
C SER A 14 19.41 -12.99 4.24
N GLY A 15 20.54 -12.48 4.71
CA GLY A 15 21.67 -11.97 3.93
C GLY A 15 21.50 -10.54 3.39
N ILE A 16 20.46 -9.81 3.82
CA ILE A 16 20.15 -8.46 3.33
C ILE A 16 19.93 -7.43 4.45
N GLN A 17 20.28 -7.75 5.70
CA GLN A 17 20.14 -6.80 6.82
C GLN A 17 20.84 -5.46 6.55
N TRP A 18 22.01 -5.49 5.91
CA TRP A 18 22.77 -4.29 5.55
C TRP A 18 21.98 -3.29 4.68
N ILE A 19 21.03 -3.77 3.86
CA ILE A 19 20.16 -2.92 3.04
C ILE A 19 19.15 -2.20 3.94
N PHE A 20 18.59 -2.90 4.94
CA PHE A 20 17.69 -2.29 5.93
C PHE A 20 18.42 -1.24 6.74
N ASP A 21 19.64 -1.53 7.17
CA ASP A 21 20.45 -0.62 7.99
C ASP A 21 20.81 0.65 7.18
N ASP A 22 21.28 0.52 5.93
CA ASP A 22 21.59 1.65 5.03
C ASP A 22 20.36 2.55 4.79
N ILE A 23 19.23 1.94 4.43
CA ILE A 23 18.00 2.68 4.16
C ILE A 23 17.47 3.35 5.43
N ALA A 24 17.49 2.65 6.57
CA ALA A 24 17.06 3.21 7.84
C ALA A 24 17.91 4.43 8.22
N GLU A 25 19.23 4.35 8.06
CA GLU A 25 20.14 5.47 8.29
C GLU A 25 19.82 6.67 7.39
N ARG A 26 19.68 6.44 6.06
CA ARG A 26 19.28 7.47 5.09
C ARG A 26 17.95 8.13 5.42
N LEU A 27 17.02 7.36 5.99
CA LEU A 27 15.71 7.83 6.42
C LEU A 27 15.72 8.43 7.84
N GLY A 28 16.80 8.32 8.61
CA GLY A 28 16.87 8.78 10.00
C GLY A 28 16.00 7.96 10.96
N ILE A 29 15.86 6.67 10.66
CA ILE A 29 15.25 5.64 11.52
C ILE A 29 16.38 4.96 12.31
N GLU A 30 16.17 4.82 13.61
CA GLU A 30 17.04 4.02 14.48
C GLU A 30 16.42 2.63 14.63
N LEU A 31 17.00 1.63 13.98
CA LEU A 31 16.59 0.24 14.12
C LEU A 31 17.18 -0.34 15.41
N VAL A 32 16.31 -0.87 16.27
CA VAL A 32 16.70 -1.44 17.57
C VAL A 32 16.14 -2.85 17.75
N PHE A 33 16.86 -3.67 18.52
CA PHE A 33 16.38 -4.98 18.95
C PHE A 33 15.96 -4.91 20.42
N PRO A 34 14.76 -5.36 20.81
CA PRO A 34 14.35 -5.37 22.20
C PRO A 34 15.25 -6.30 23.01
N GLU A 35 15.69 -5.82 24.15
CA GLU A 35 16.29 -6.66 25.16
C GLU A 35 15.21 -7.57 25.78
N LEU A 36 15.62 -8.79 26.17
CA LEU A 36 14.74 -9.75 26.80
C LEU A 36 15.54 -10.66 27.74
N GLU A 37 14.88 -11.13 28.79
CA GLU A 37 15.40 -12.22 29.61
C GLU A 37 14.92 -13.57 29.07
N LEU A 38 15.81 -14.57 28.99
CA LEU A 38 15.42 -15.90 28.49
C LEU A 38 14.30 -16.57 29.31
N SER A 39 14.18 -16.20 30.59
CA SER A 39 13.12 -16.61 31.50
C SER A 39 11.73 -16.15 31.06
N SER A 40 11.62 -15.07 30.29
CA SER A 40 10.34 -14.50 29.87
C SER A 40 9.76 -15.15 28.61
N VAL A 41 10.54 -15.96 27.88
CA VAL A 41 10.14 -16.56 26.59
C VAL A 41 8.89 -17.41 26.71
N ASP A 42 8.83 -18.32 27.69
CA ASP A 42 7.66 -19.20 27.86
C ASP A 42 6.39 -18.40 28.25
N ALA A 43 6.54 -17.34 29.04
CA ALA A 43 5.44 -16.46 29.41
C ALA A 43 4.94 -15.67 28.19
N ALA A 44 5.84 -15.18 27.34
CA ALA A 44 5.51 -14.47 26.11
C ALA A 44 4.79 -15.36 25.09
N CYS A 45 5.28 -16.59 24.87
CA CYS A 45 4.60 -17.58 24.03
C CYS A 45 3.18 -17.85 24.52
N LYS A 46 2.99 -17.97 25.84
CA LYS A 46 1.65 -18.14 26.45
C LYS A 46 0.76 -16.90 26.27
N ALA A 47 1.32 -15.71 26.36
CA ALA A 47 0.58 -14.46 26.17
C ALA A 47 0.13 -14.26 24.72
N ILE A 48 0.97 -14.64 23.76
CA ILE A 48 0.66 -14.60 22.32
C ILE A 48 -0.26 -15.76 21.91
N GLY A 49 -0.22 -16.88 22.65
CA GLY A 49 -1.09 -18.04 22.44
C GLY A 49 -0.51 -19.10 21.50
N VAL A 50 0.77 -19.00 21.14
CA VAL A 50 1.47 -19.94 20.25
C VAL A 50 2.86 -20.23 20.82
N LYS A 51 3.29 -21.50 20.72
CA LYS A 51 4.66 -21.94 20.97
C LYS A 51 5.09 -22.85 19.83
N VAL A 52 6.26 -22.62 19.28
CA VAL A 52 6.75 -23.33 18.10
C VAL A 52 8.07 -24.07 18.41
N GLU A 53 8.53 -24.95 17.52
CA GLU A 53 9.75 -25.73 17.76
C GLU A 53 10.99 -24.85 17.71
N SER A 54 11.01 -23.87 16.82
CA SER A 54 12.13 -22.93 16.65
C SER A 54 12.31 -22.03 17.88
N PRO A 55 13.43 -22.13 18.62
CA PRO A 55 13.73 -21.25 19.75
C PRO A 55 13.85 -19.78 19.32
N SER A 56 14.38 -19.56 18.12
CA SER A 56 14.50 -18.25 17.47
C SER A 56 13.16 -17.55 17.27
N LEU A 57 12.13 -18.28 16.85
CA LEU A 57 10.79 -17.73 16.70
C LEU A 57 10.10 -17.51 18.05
N ASN A 58 10.36 -18.38 19.05
CA ASN A 58 9.90 -18.13 20.42
C ASN A 58 10.55 -16.86 21.01
N MET A 59 11.84 -16.61 20.74
CA MET A 59 12.49 -15.35 21.12
C MET A 59 11.91 -14.13 20.38
N MET A 60 11.54 -14.27 19.10
CA MET A 60 10.86 -13.21 18.35
C MET A 60 9.54 -12.81 19.05
N MET A 61 8.76 -13.80 19.52
CA MET A 61 7.55 -13.56 20.31
C MET A 61 7.86 -12.84 21.63
N ALA A 62 8.92 -13.23 22.35
CA ALA A 62 9.37 -12.55 23.56
C ALA A 62 9.77 -11.08 23.31
N ARG A 63 10.46 -10.79 22.20
CA ARG A 63 10.79 -9.42 21.78
C ARG A 63 9.54 -8.58 21.52
N ALA A 64 8.54 -9.17 20.88
CA ALA A 64 7.26 -8.50 20.63
C ALA A 64 6.51 -8.15 21.91
N VAL A 65 6.57 -8.99 22.94
CA VAL A 65 5.98 -8.66 24.25
C VAL A 65 6.81 -7.57 24.94
N SER A 66 8.13 -7.71 24.98
CA SER A 66 9.05 -6.76 25.63
C SER A 66 8.93 -5.33 25.08
N MET A 67 8.72 -5.16 23.77
CA MET A 67 8.56 -3.82 23.18
C MET A 67 7.35 -3.04 23.71
N LEU A 68 6.32 -3.71 24.25
CA LEU A 68 5.14 -3.04 24.79
C LEU A 68 5.47 -2.22 26.04
N ASP A 69 6.56 -2.55 26.73
CA ASP A 69 7.01 -1.89 27.94
C ASP A 69 7.92 -0.67 27.65
N ASP A 70 8.36 -0.47 26.40
CA ASP A 70 9.22 0.65 25.99
C ASP A 70 8.41 1.75 25.25
N PRO A 71 8.00 2.84 25.93
CA PRO A 71 7.23 3.92 25.32
C PRO A 71 8.03 4.76 24.30
N THR A 72 9.35 4.57 24.21
CA THR A 72 10.21 5.26 23.25
C THR A 72 10.10 4.67 21.85
N ILE A 73 9.61 3.42 21.71
CA ILE A 73 9.38 2.77 20.42
C ILE A 73 8.18 3.42 19.73
N LYS A 74 8.35 3.80 18.46
CA LYS A 74 7.31 4.48 17.66
C LYS A 74 6.85 3.70 16.45
N GLY A 75 7.49 2.60 16.09
CA GLY A 75 7.06 1.70 15.01
C GLY A 75 7.73 0.35 15.13
N ALA A 76 7.19 -0.64 14.42
CA ALA A 76 7.73 -2.00 14.42
C ALA A 76 7.91 -2.56 13.01
N LEU A 77 8.97 -3.34 12.86
CA LEU A 77 9.36 -4.04 11.66
C LEU A 77 9.36 -5.55 11.97
N LEU A 78 8.46 -6.30 11.34
CA LEU A 78 8.33 -7.75 11.52
C LEU A 78 9.01 -8.48 10.37
N LEU A 79 10.05 -9.28 10.69
CA LEU A 79 10.88 -9.95 9.70
C LEU A 79 11.12 -11.43 10.06
N THR A 80 10.89 -12.32 9.10
CA THR A 80 11.15 -13.77 9.24
C THR A 80 11.83 -14.34 8.02
N CYS A 81 12.61 -15.42 8.17
CA CYS A 81 13.28 -16.10 7.07
C CYS A 81 12.35 -16.34 5.87
N PHE A 82 12.88 -16.17 4.65
CA PHE A 82 12.14 -16.46 3.43
C PHE A 82 11.72 -17.93 3.37
N LYS A 83 10.50 -18.16 2.87
CA LYS A 83 9.90 -19.49 2.67
C LYS A 83 9.86 -20.34 3.94
N CYS A 84 9.82 -19.71 5.11
CA CYS A 84 9.67 -20.37 6.40
C CYS A 84 8.19 -20.39 6.81
N ALA A 85 7.54 -21.56 6.72
CA ALA A 85 6.12 -21.71 7.07
C ALA A 85 5.83 -21.37 8.54
N GLU A 86 6.66 -21.89 9.47
CA GLU A 86 6.57 -21.59 10.90
C GLU A 86 6.78 -20.08 11.17
N GLY A 87 7.70 -19.46 10.42
CA GLY A 87 7.95 -18.01 10.47
C GLY A 87 6.75 -17.18 10.06
N THR A 88 6.06 -17.54 8.97
CA THR A 88 4.82 -16.86 8.54
C THR A 88 3.77 -16.90 9.65
N ILE A 89 3.49 -18.07 10.23
CA ILE A 89 2.50 -18.23 11.31
C ILE A 89 2.86 -17.35 12.51
N VAL A 90 4.12 -17.39 12.96
CA VAL A 90 4.57 -16.61 14.12
C VAL A 90 4.52 -15.12 13.85
N ARG A 91 4.99 -14.67 12.67
CA ARG A 91 4.94 -13.28 12.25
C ARG A 91 3.50 -12.75 12.28
N ASP A 92 2.56 -13.50 11.72
CA ASP A 92 1.18 -13.06 11.60
C ASP A 92 0.45 -13.07 12.96
N THR A 93 0.80 -14.03 13.83
CA THR A 93 0.32 -14.07 15.21
C THR A 93 0.85 -12.89 16.03
N VAL A 94 2.17 -12.62 15.95
CA VAL A 94 2.82 -11.47 16.60
C VAL A 94 2.22 -10.16 16.10
N ARG A 95 2.02 -10.04 14.78
CA ARG A 95 1.40 -8.89 14.13
C ARG A 95 0.02 -8.59 14.72
N ARG A 96 -0.86 -9.60 14.78
CA ARG A 96 -2.22 -9.46 15.34
C ARG A 96 -2.15 -9.07 16.82
N TYR A 97 -1.29 -9.74 17.59
CA TYR A 97 -1.08 -9.46 19.01
C TYR A 97 -0.69 -7.99 19.28
N LEU A 98 0.25 -7.45 18.50
CA LEU A 98 0.70 -6.06 18.61
C LEU A 98 -0.36 -5.05 18.13
N HIS A 99 -1.07 -5.36 17.03
CA HIS A 99 -2.10 -4.49 16.48
C HIS A 99 -3.27 -4.27 17.45
N GLU A 100 -3.63 -5.28 18.23
CA GLU A 100 -4.67 -5.19 19.27
C GLU A 100 -4.24 -4.37 20.49
N ARG A 101 -2.93 -4.19 20.71
CA ARG A 101 -2.36 -3.62 21.94
C ARG A 101 -1.65 -2.29 21.74
N THR A 102 -1.45 -1.88 20.49
CA THR A 102 -0.70 -0.68 20.15
C THR A 102 -1.33 0.06 18.99
N ASP A 103 -1.08 1.36 18.93
CA ASP A 103 -1.41 2.24 17.79
C ASP A 103 -0.17 2.61 16.97
N ILE A 104 0.97 1.95 17.22
CA ILE A 104 2.19 2.22 16.47
C ILE A 104 2.08 1.54 15.10
N PRO A 105 2.59 2.17 14.03
CA PRO A 105 2.62 1.54 12.72
C PRO A 105 3.51 0.30 12.72
N ILE A 106 3.02 -0.77 12.09
CA ILE A 106 3.70 -2.06 11.98
C ILE A 106 3.83 -2.41 10.50
N ILE A 107 5.06 -2.67 10.05
CA ILE A 107 5.33 -3.10 8.67
C ILE A 107 5.90 -4.52 8.65
N SER A 108 5.58 -5.24 7.59
CA SER A 108 6.13 -6.55 7.26
C SER A 108 6.43 -6.64 5.76
N TYR A 109 7.25 -7.62 5.40
CA TYR A 109 7.67 -7.88 4.03
C TYR A 109 7.16 -9.25 3.56
N SER A 110 7.12 -9.46 2.24
CA SER A 110 6.79 -10.76 1.70
C SER A 110 7.74 -11.82 2.24
N ASN A 111 7.18 -12.97 2.61
CA ASN A 111 7.96 -14.14 3.01
C ASN A 111 8.30 -15.04 1.82
N VAL A 112 7.79 -14.76 0.61
CA VAL A 112 7.95 -15.63 -0.56
C VAL A 112 9.24 -15.30 -1.31
N GLU A 113 9.53 -14.01 -1.47
CA GLU A 113 10.67 -13.50 -2.22
C GLU A 113 11.47 -12.47 -1.44
N LYS A 114 12.73 -12.28 -1.82
CA LYS A 114 13.58 -11.27 -1.22
C LYS A 114 13.12 -9.88 -1.67
N PRO A 115 12.79 -8.96 -0.75
CA PRO A 115 12.38 -7.63 -1.15
C PRO A 115 13.55 -6.90 -1.78
N LYS A 116 13.25 -6.12 -2.81
CA LYS A 116 14.23 -5.26 -3.48
C LYS A 116 14.45 -3.99 -2.68
N GLU A 117 15.58 -3.32 -2.89
CA GLU A 117 15.92 -2.06 -2.20
C GLU A 117 14.78 -1.03 -2.28
N ILE A 118 14.17 -0.86 -3.46
CA ILE A 118 13.05 0.07 -3.66
C ILE A 118 11.81 -0.28 -2.82
N GLU A 119 11.54 -1.57 -2.60
CA GLU A 119 10.41 -2.04 -1.80
C GLU A 119 10.67 -1.86 -0.29
N ILE A 120 11.94 -2.00 0.11
CA ILE A 120 12.41 -1.71 1.47
C ILE A 120 12.30 -0.21 1.74
N TYR A 121 12.82 0.61 0.83
CA TYR A 121 12.75 2.07 0.90
C TYR A 121 11.32 2.56 1.03
N ALA A 122 10.41 2.14 0.14
CA ALA A 122 9.02 2.60 0.16
C ALA A 122 8.30 2.28 1.49
N ARG A 123 8.49 1.08 2.04
CA ARG A 123 7.87 0.68 3.31
C ARG A 123 8.47 1.42 4.51
N LEU A 124 9.79 1.58 4.57
CA LEU A 124 10.45 2.31 5.65
C LEU A 124 10.16 3.82 5.60
N GLU A 125 10.03 4.38 4.40
CA GLU A 125 9.63 5.78 4.21
C GLU A 125 8.19 6.03 4.64
N ALA A 126 7.26 5.13 4.30
CA ALA A 126 5.90 5.16 4.81
C ALA A 126 5.87 5.05 6.33
N LEU A 127 6.62 4.10 6.91
CA LEU A 127 6.75 3.95 8.36
C LEU A 127 7.26 5.26 9.02
N LYS A 128 8.34 5.84 8.50
CA LYS A 128 8.86 7.14 8.97
C LYS A 128 7.79 8.23 8.91
N THR A 129 7.04 8.30 7.82
CA THR A 129 6.00 9.31 7.62
C THR A 129 4.90 9.15 8.68
N LEU A 130 4.41 7.92 8.90
CA LEU A 130 3.41 7.61 9.91
C LEU A 130 3.87 7.97 11.34
N ILE A 131 5.17 7.82 11.63
CA ILE A 131 5.76 8.18 12.92
C ILE A 131 5.91 9.70 13.05
N THR A 132 6.61 10.33 12.11
CA THR A 132 7.08 11.71 12.23
C THR A 132 6.03 12.74 11.85
N ARG A 133 5.05 12.37 11.02
CA ARG A 133 3.96 13.23 10.56
C ARG A 133 2.62 12.88 11.19
N ARG A 134 2.59 12.06 12.25
CA ARG A 134 1.34 11.66 12.93
C ARG A 134 0.43 12.83 13.29
N ALA A 135 1.01 13.92 13.84
CA ALA A 135 0.25 15.12 14.20
C ALA A 135 -0.41 15.83 13.01
N LEU A 136 0.18 15.73 11.81
CA LEU A 136 -0.42 16.22 10.57
C LEU A 136 -1.54 15.29 10.10
N LEU A 137 -1.31 13.97 10.14
CA LEU A 137 -2.26 12.96 9.65
C LEU A 137 -3.53 12.86 10.50
N ILE A 138 -3.45 13.15 11.80
CA ILE A 138 -4.61 13.19 12.71
C ILE A 138 -5.57 14.35 12.37
N ARG A 139 -5.09 15.43 11.74
CA ARG A 139 -5.92 16.62 11.46
C ARG A 139 -7.10 16.29 10.58
N ASP A 140 -8.29 16.61 11.06
CA ASP A 140 -9.59 16.39 10.46
C ASP A 140 -10.08 17.57 9.62
N LYS A 141 -9.33 18.68 9.63
CA LYS A 141 -9.60 19.88 8.85
C LYS A 141 -8.38 20.36 8.07
N GLN A 142 -8.60 20.59 6.79
CA GLN A 142 -7.84 21.46 5.92
C GLN A 142 -8.50 22.84 5.94
N GLU A 143 -7.70 23.90 6.06
CA GLU A 143 -8.13 25.29 6.06
C GLU A 143 -7.35 26.05 4.99
N GLY A 144 -7.97 27.06 4.38
CA GLY A 144 -7.37 27.84 3.30
C GLY A 144 -7.49 27.17 1.94
N ILE A 145 -6.72 27.63 0.96
CA ILE A 145 -6.73 27.14 -0.42
C ILE A 145 -5.45 26.35 -0.68
N THR A 146 -5.56 25.04 -0.89
CA THR A 146 -4.39 24.18 -1.13
C THR A 146 -4.56 23.33 -2.38
N ILE A 147 -3.43 22.94 -2.98
CA ILE A 147 -3.39 21.98 -4.09
C ILE A 147 -2.78 20.67 -3.63
N GLY A 148 -3.39 19.55 -3.99
CA GLY A 148 -2.80 18.22 -3.91
C GLY A 148 -2.48 17.69 -5.30
N VAL A 149 -1.27 17.18 -5.53
CA VAL A 149 -0.87 16.56 -6.80
C VAL A 149 -0.43 15.12 -6.56
N ASP A 150 -1.06 14.16 -7.22
CA ASP A 150 -0.64 12.76 -7.26
C ASP A 150 -0.03 12.45 -8.63
N SER A 151 1.30 12.43 -8.71
CA SER A 151 2.06 12.10 -9.91
C SER A 151 2.27 10.58 -10.01
N GLY A 152 1.20 9.85 -10.36
CA GLY A 152 1.23 8.39 -10.50
C GLY A 152 1.91 7.89 -11.78
N SER A 153 2.16 6.58 -11.86
CA SER A 153 2.83 5.94 -13.01
C SER A 153 1.99 5.91 -14.29
N SER A 154 0.67 5.83 -14.17
CA SER A 154 -0.25 5.87 -15.32
C SER A 154 -0.88 7.24 -15.50
N THR A 155 -1.15 7.93 -14.40
CA THR A 155 -1.94 9.15 -14.42
C THR A 155 -1.53 10.13 -13.32
N THR A 156 -1.59 11.42 -13.66
CA THR A 156 -1.33 12.55 -12.79
C THR A 156 -2.65 13.22 -12.45
N LYS A 157 -2.92 13.40 -11.16
CA LYS A 157 -4.15 14.03 -10.67
C LYS A 157 -3.80 15.28 -9.91
N ALA A 158 -4.62 16.31 -10.04
CA ALA A 158 -4.54 17.51 -9.23
C ALA A 158 -5.91 17.80 -8.62
N VAL A 159 -5.93 18.19 -7.35
CA VAL A 159 -7.12 18.65 -6.64
C VAL A 159 -6.85 20.01 -6.01
N VAL A 160 -7.79 20.95 -6.14
CA VAL A 160 -7.81 22.23 -5.45
C VAL A 160 -8.87 22.14 -4.36
N MET A 161 -8.46 22.36 -3.13
CA MET A 161 -9.33 22.32 -1.96
C MET A 161 -9.46 23.69 -1.31
N ARG A 162 -10.66 23.99 -0.78
CA ARG A 162 -10.91 25.10 0.12
C ARG A 162 -11.68 24.60 1.33
N ASP A 163 -11.11 24.76 2.53
CA ASP A 163 -11.77 24.46 3.80
C ASP A 163 -12.45 23.06 3.83
N ASN A 164 -11.71 22.00 3.47
CA ASN A 164 -12.16 20.60 3.30
C ASN A 164 -13.02 20.30 2.06
N GLU A 165 -13.39 21.29 1.25
CA GLU A 165 -14.18 21.06 0.03
C GLU A 165 -13.29 20.99 -1.20
N ILE A 166 -13.49 19.99 -2.05
CA ILE A 166 -12.87 19.95 -3.38
C ILE A 166 -13.64 20.93 -4.27
N ILE A 167 -12.92 21.92 -4.79
CA ILE A 167 -13.50 22.99 -5.61
C ILE A 167 -12.96 22.98 -7.05
N GLY A 168 -11.94 22.17 -7.32
CA GLY A 168 -11.45 21.89 -8.66
C GLY A 168 -10.66 20.59 -8.66
N GLU A 169 -10.75 19.83 -9.73
CA GLU A 169 -10.04 18.56 -9.89
C GLU A 169 -9.74 18.33 -11.37
N GLU A 170 -8.63 17.66 -11.64
CA GLU A 170 -8.30 17.19 -12.99
C GLU A 170 -7.52 15.87 -12.91
N TRP A 171 -7.70 15.03 -13.92
CA TRP A 171 -7.03 13.74 -14.05
C TRP A 171 -6.52 13.55 -15.49
N LEU A 172 -5.19 13.55 -15.65
CA LEU A 172 -4.52 13.38 -16.96
C LEU A 172 -3.65 12.12 -17.02
N PRO A 173 -3.43 11.53 -18.21
CA PRO A 173 -2.39 10.53 -18.41
C PRO A 173 -1.00 11.06 -18.06
N THR A 174 -0.23 10.32 -17.29
CA THR A 174 1.17 10.69 -16.99
C THR A 174 2.02 10.41 -18.22
N THR A 175 2.68 11.44 -18.73
CA THR A 175 3.68 11.30 -19.79
C THR A 175 5.04 11.74 -19.26
N ASP A 176 5.31 13.04 -19.30
CA ASP A 176 6.36 13.68 -18.52
C ASP A 176 5.79 14.12 -17.16
N PRO A 177 6.35 13.70 -16.01
CA PRO A 177 5.77 13.99 -14.70
C PRO A 177 5.61 15.48 -14.41
N ILE A 178 6.58 16.31 -14.80
CA ILE A 178 6.55 17.76 -14.54
C ILE A 178 5.46 18.40 -15.39
N LYS A 179 5.49 18.16 -16.70
CA LYS A 179 4.48 18.72 -17.60
C LYS A 179 3.07 18.24 -17.25
N SER A 180 2.90 16.95 -16.95
CA SER A 180 1.60 16.38 -16.59
C SER A 180 1.07 16.99 -15.29
N ALA A 181 1.95 17.31 -14.34
CA ALA A 181 1.58 18.03 -13.12
C ALA A 181 1.18 19.47 -13.41
N ASP A 182 1.95 20.22 -14.22
CA ASP A 182 1.61 21.59 -14.61
C ASP A 182 0.25 21.65 -15.32
N ASP A 183 0.04 20.78 -16.31
CA ASP A 183 -1.21 20.70 -17.08
C ASP A 183 -2.41 20.36 -16.16
N ALA A 184 -2.24 19.43 -15.21
CA ALA A 184 -3.28 19.05 -14.26
C ALA A 184 -3.59 20.17 -13.25
N ILE A 185 -2.55 20.84 -12.73
CA ILE A 185 -2.70 21.98 -11.81
C ILE A 185 -3.44 23.13 -12.51
N GLU A 186 -3.05 23.49 -13.72
CA GLU A 186 -3.68 24.57 -14.49
C GLU A 186 -5.17 24.28 -14.71
N ALA A 187 -5.50 23.07 -15.15
CA ALA A 187 -6.86 22.64 -15.38
C ALA A 187 -7.70 22.63 -14.10
N ALA A 188 -7.16 22.10 -12.99
CA ALA A 188 -7.87 22.07 -11.71
C ALA A 188 -8.11 23.48 -11.14
N LEU A 189 -7.13 24.40 -11.25
CA LEU A 189 -7.28 25.81 -10.88
C LEU A 189 -8.32 26.54 -11.72
N LYS A 190 -8.32 26.28 -13.03
CA LYS A 190 -9.32 26.82 -13.95
C LYS A 190 -10.73 26.31 -13.61
N GLY A 191 -10.86 25.02 -13.29
CA GLY A 191 -12.12 24.44 -12.81
C GLY A 191 -12.62 25.08 -11.51
N ALA A 192 -11.70 25.40 -10.60
CA ALA A 192 -12.00 26.11 -9.36
C ALA A 192 -12.29 27.61 -9.52
N GLY A 193 -11.94 28.20 -10.67
CA GLY A 193 -12.03 29.65 -10.88
C GLY A 193 -11.09 30.45 -9.98
N ILE A 194 -9.96 29.86 -9.58
CA ILE A 194 -9.00 30.45 -8.64
C ILE A 194 -7.68 30.74 -9.36
N PRO A 195 -7.09 31.94 -9.17
CA PRO A 195 -5.75 32.20 -9.67
C PRO A 195 -4.69 31.54 -8.76
N GLU A 196 -3.64 30.98 -9.34
CA GLU A 196 -2.55 30.30 -8.61
C GLU A 196 -1.96 31.13 -7.46
N LYS A 197 -1.90 32.46 -7.61
CA LYS A 197 -1.34 33.40 -6.63
C LYS A 197 -2.02 33.42 -5.25
N VAL A 198 -3.22 32.83 -5.10
CA VAL A 198 -3.93 32.75 -3.80
C VAL A 198 -3.88 31.35 -3.19
N VAL A 199 -3.10 30.43 -3.76
CA VAL A 199 -2.85 29.11 -3.20
C VAL A 199 -1.87 29.24 -2.03
N ASP A 200 -2.27 28.73 -0.87
CA ASP A 200 -1.49 28.80 0.37
C ASP A 200 -0.36 27.76 0.40
N ALA A 201 -0.60 26.57 -0.17
CA ALA A 201 0.36 25.48 -0.21
C ALA A 201 0.03 24.43 -1.27
N ILE A 202 1.09 23.74 -1.72
CA ILE A 202 1.00 22.57 -2.60
C ILE A 202 1.56 21.36 -1.85
N GLY A 203 0.81 20.26 -1.85
CA GLY A 203 1.25 18.94 -1.42
C GLY A 203 1.38 18.00 -2.62
N VAL A 204 2.40 17.15 -2.62
CA VAL A 204 2.64 16.18 -3.70
C VAL A 204 2.79 14.76 -3.18
N THR A 205 2.36 13.80 -3.98
CA THR A 205 2.52 12.36 -3.78
C THR A 205 2.66 11.66 -5.14
N GLY A 206 2.73 10.33 -5.14
CA GLY A 206 2.89 9.53 -6.35
C GLY A 206 4.34 9.13 -6.63
N HIS A 207 4.56 8.34 -7.68
CA HIS A 207 5.89 7.86 -8.07
C HIS A 207 6.80 8.98 -8.59
N GLY A 208 6.23 9.99 -9.25
CA GLY A 208 6.96 11.14 -9.80
C GLY A 208 7.14 12.29 -8.80
N ARG A 209 6.73 12.12 -7.54
CA ARG A 209 6.60 13.20 -6.57
C ARG A 209 7.89 13.94 -6.27
N GLU A 210 9.05 13.29 -6.32
CA GLU A 210 10.33 13.96 -6.01
C GLU A 210 10.64 15.06 -7.04
N LEU A 211 10.48 14.72 -8.34
CA LEU A 211 10.66 15.67 -9.44
C LEU A 211 9.62 16.79 -9.39
N VAL A 212 8.35 16.42 -9.17
CA VAL A 212 7.25 17.40 -9.11
C VAL A 212 7.40 18.30 -7.89
N SER A 213 7.79 17.76 -6.73
CA SER A 213 8.00 18.51 -5.48
C SER A 213 9.02 19.62 -5.65
N GLU A 214 10.15 19.33 -6.30
CA GLU A 214 11.20 20.31 -6.55
C GLU A 214 10.73 21.41 -7.51
N HIS A 215 10.05 21.01 -8.59
CA HIS A 215 9.54 21.92 -9.61
C HIS A 215 8.49 22.89 -9.05
N VAL A 216 7.45 22.38 -8.39
CA VAL A 216 6.35 23.20 -7.86
C VAL A 216 6.65 23.79 -6.48
N LYS A 217 7.84 23.54 -5.94
CA LYS A 217 8.27 23.95 -4.58
C LYS A 217 7.25 23.53 -3.52
N ALA A 218 6.85 22.26 -3.55
CA ALA A 218 5.81 21.73 -2.69
C ALA A 218 6.15 21.92 -1.20
N ALA A 219 5.17 22.37 -0.43
CA ALA A 219 5.27 22.48 1.02
C ALA A 219 5.27 21.11 1.70
N LEU A 220 4.64 20.12 1.07
CA LEU A 220 4.59 18.73 1.52
C LEU A 220 4.91 17.78 0.37
N ASN A 221 5.81 16.85 0.62
CA ASN A 221 6.08 15.70 -0.22
C ASN A 221 5.90 14.46 0.64
N LEU A 222 4.86 13.66 0.36
CA LEU A 222 4.47 12.51 1.17
C LEU A 222 4.30 11.28 0.29
N GLU A 223 4.62 10.12 0.85
CA GLU A 223 4.43 8.84 0.18
C GLU A 223 2.94 8.43 0.10
N GLU A 224 2.63 7.53 -0.83
CA GLU A 224 1.25 7.25 -1.24
C GLU A 224 0.40 6.59 -0.14
N VAL A 225 0.96 5.75 0.74
CA VAL A 225 0.19 5.02 1.78
C VAL A 225 -0.51 5.99 2.72
N SER A 226 0.23 6.95 3.27
CA SER A 226 -0.32 7.96 4.18
C SER A 226 -1.33 8.87 3.48
N VAL A 227 -1.09 9.24 2.22
CA VAL A 227 -1.99 10.10 1.44
C VAL A 227 -3.27 9.37 1.03
N VAL A 228 -3.18 8.14 0.52
CA VAL A 228 -4.33 7.29 0.16
C VAL A 228 -5.19 7.01 1.38
N ALA A 229 -4.57 6.66 2.52
CA ALA A 229 -5.29 6.49 3.78
C ALA A 229 -6.06 7.76 4.16
N LYS A 230 -5.38 8.91 4.15
CA LYS A 230 -5.97 10.18 4.54
C LYS A 230 -7.09 10.63 3.61
N GLY A 231 -6.85 10.57 2.30
CA GLY A 231 -7.83 10.95 1.27
C GLY A 231 -9.07 10.04 1.34
N THR A 232 -8.88 8.73 1.48
CA THR A 232 -9.99 7.79 1.62
C THR A 232 -10.80 8.05 2.89
N ALA A 233 -10.13 8.31 4.02
CA ALA A 233 -10.80 8.62 5.28
C ALA A 233 -11.64 9.91 5.18
N LEU A 234 -11.14 10.94 4.50
CA LEU A 234 -11.86 12.18 4.26
C LEU A 234 -13.09 11.95 3.35
N LEU A 235 -12.88 11.35 2.18
CA LEU A 235 -13.93 11.16 1.16
C LEU A 235 -15.03 10.19 1.61
N SER A 236 -14.69 9.20 2.43
CA SER A 236 -15.66 8.22 2.97
C SER A 236 -16.29 8.64 4.31
N GLY A 237 -15.87 9.77 4.89
CA GLY A 237 -16.29 10.20 6.23
C GLY A 237 -15.80 9.29 7.37
N ARG A 238 -14.80 8.43 7.12
CA ARG A 238 -14.22 7.49 8.10
C ARG A 238 -12.94 8.01 8.76
N LEU A 239 -13.02 9.22 9.31
CA LEU A 239 -11.92 9.81 10.11
C LEU A 239 -11.80 9.16 11.52
N LYS A 240 -12.74 8.30 11.90
CA LYS A 240 -12.77 7.58 13.19
C LYS A 240 -13.10 6.11 12.97
N GLY A 241 -12.55 5.26 13.84
CA GLY A 241 -12.73 3.81 13.81
C GLY A 241 -11.81 3.12 12.81
N ASP A 242 -11.96 1.79 12.72
CA ASP A 242 -11.16 0.96 11.84
C ASP A 242 -11.75 0.91 10.42
N ALA A 243 -10.88 0.89 9.41
CA ALA A 243 -11.26 0.74 8.02
C ALA A 243 -10.15 0.08 7.19
N THR A 244 -10.55 -0.56 6.10
CA THR A 244 -9.64 -1.20 5.16
C THR A 244 -9.75 -0.51 3.81
N VAL A 245 -8.61 -0.13 3.24
CA VAL A 245 -8.52 0.45 1.90
C VAL A 245 -7.81 -0.53 1.00
N ILE A 246 -8.40 -0.80 -0.16
CA ILE A 246 -7.78 -1.55 -1.25
C ILE A 246 -7.61 -0.56 -2.41
N ASP A 247 -6.36 -0.16 -2.64
CA ASP A 247 -5.98 0.72 -3.74
C ASP A 247 -5.46 -0.14 -4.89
N ILE A 248 -6.20 -0.21 -6.01
CA ILE A 248 -5.78 -0.90 -7.23
C ILE A 248 -5.35 0.16 -8.23
N GLY A 249 -4.05 0.48 -8.22
CA GLY A 249 -3.45 1.44 -9.12
C GLY A 249 -3.15 0.85 -10.51
N GLY A 250 -2.47 1.64 -11.33
CA GLY A 250 -2.08 1.25 -12.68
C GLY A 250 -1.07 0.10 -12.70
N MET A 251 -0.03 0.14 -11.87
CA MET A 251 1.05 -0.86 -11.87
C MET A 251 1.23 -1.62 -10.55
N ASN A 252 0.62 -1.14 -9.47
CA ASN A 252 0.71 -1.75 -8.15
C ASN A 252 -0.67 -1.77 -7.49
N ASN A 253 -0.78 -2.54 -6.42
CA ASN A 253 -1.91 -2.53 -5.53
C ASN A 253 -1.44 -2.37 -4.08
N LYS A 254 -2.32 -1.87 -3.22
CA LYS A 254 -2.03 -1.66 -1.80
C LYS A 254 -3.24 -2.09 -0.98
N LEU A 255 -2.96 -2.74 0.13
CA LEU A 255 -3.94 -2.99 1.18
C LEU A 255 -3.52 -2.21 2.41
N ILE A 256 -4.40 -1.34 2.92
CA ILE A 256 -4.10 -0.48 4.06
C ILE A 256 -5.17 -0.70 5.12
N LEU A 257 -4.73 -1.08 6.32
CA LEU A 257 -5.55 -1.06 7.53
C LEU A 257 -5.35 0.28 8.23
N MET A 258 -6.46 0.96 8.41
CA MET A 258 -6.51 2.26 9.06
C MET A 258 -7.14 2.14 10.43
N ARG A 259 -6.66 2.98 11.35
CA ARG A 259 -7.31 3.30 12.62
C ARG A 259 -7.42 4.81 12.72
N ASP A 260 -8.63 5.31 12.89
CA ASP A 260 -8.93 6.75 12.96
C ASP A 260 -8.39 7.55 11.76
N GLY A 261 -8.57 6.99 10.56
CA GLY A 261 -8.17 7.63 9.30
C GLY A 261 -6.67 7.68 9.05
N ILE A 262 -5.87 6.94 9.81
CA ILE A 262 -4.41 6.84 9.66
C ILE A 262 -4.03 5.40 9.39
N ALA A 263 -3.15 5.17 8.42
CA ALA A 263 -2.60 3.85 8.19
C ALA A 263 -1.85 3.37 9.45
N ASN A 264 -2.26 2.21 9.96
CA ASN A 264 -1.56 1.51 11.03
C ASN A 264 -0.73 0.37 10.43
N MET A 265 -1.29 -0.33 9.44
CA MET A 265 -0.64 -1.43 8.78
C MET A 265 -0.95 -1.40 7.29
N PHE A 266 -0.02 -1.88 6.47
CA PHE A 266 -0.22 -1.94 5.04
C PHE A 266 0.61 -3.05 4.39
N ASN A 267 0.10 -3.57 3.29
CA ASN A 267 0.84 -4.38 2.33
C ASN A 267 0.91 -3.61 1.00
N LEU A 268 2.09 -3.62 0.40
CA LEU A 268 2.33 -3.07 -0.93
C LEU A 268 2.58 -4.23 -1.87
N GLY A 269 1.67 -4.45 -2.80
CA GLY A 269 1.88 -5.40 -3.88
C GLY A 269 3.15 -5.06 -4.67
N GLY A 270 3.77 -6.09 -5.24
CA GLY A 270 4.90 -5.91 -6.14
C GLY A 270 4.49 -5.13 -7.41
N ILE A 271 5.49 -4.72 -8.20
CA ILE A 271 5.31 -3.97 -9.46
C ILE A 271 4.77 -4.89 -10.59
N CYS A 272 4.14 -6.02 -10.26
CA CYS A 272 3.64 -6.98 -11.25
C CYS A 272 2.29 -6.51 -11.81
N GLY A 273 2.22 -6.35 -13.13
CA GLY A 273 1.01 -5.87 -13.81
C GLY A 273 -0.19 -6.82 -13.76
N GLY A 274 -0.02 -8.11 -13.38
CA GLY A 274 -1.06 -9.14 -13.45
C GLY A 274 -2.31 -8.87 -12.61
N ALA A 275 -2.15 -8.20 -11.46
CA ALA A 275 -3.23 -7.85 -10.53
C ALA A 275 -3.39 -6.33 -10.39
N SER A 276 -3.32 -5.60 -11.52
CA SER A 276 -3.33 -4.14 -11.55
C SER A 276 -4.27 -3.58 -12.62
N GLY A 277 -4.53 -2.28 -12.58
CA GLY A 277 -5.30 -1.57 -13.60
C GLY A 277 -4.72 -1.73 -15.01
N ARG A 278 -3.39 -1.89 -15.16
CA ARG A 278 -2.76 -2.09 -16.48
C ARG A 278 -3.16 -3.40 -17.15
N PHE A 279 -3.39 -4.47 -16.38
CA PHE A 279 -3.93 -5.70 -16.94
C PHE A 279 -5.36 -5.49 -17.47
N LEU A 280 -6.20 -4.81 -16.69
CA LEU A 280 -7.58 -4.52 -17.09
C LEU A 280 -7.63 -3.60 -18.32
N GLU A 281 -6.77 -2.60 -18.39
CA GLU A 281 -6.64 -1.71 -19.55
C GLU A 281 -6.24 -2.46 -20.84
N VAL A 282 -5.25 -3.35 -20.76
CA VAL A 282 -4.88 -4.15 -21.94
C VAL A 282 -5.98 -5.16 -22.29
N ALA A 283 -6.67 -5.72 -21.29
CA ALA A 283 -7.81 -6.60 -21.51
C ALA A 283 -8.99 -5.87 -22.18
N SER A 284 -9.32 -4.63 -21.77
CA SER A 284 -10.39 -3.84 -22.37
C SER A 284 -10.11 -3.53 -23.84
N HIS A 285 -8.87 -3.16 -24.18
CA HIS A 285 -8.48 -2.97 -25.58
C HIS A 285 -8.61 -4.24 -26.42
N ARG A 286 -8.25 -5.41 -25.87
CA ARG A 286 -8.44 -6.70 -26.57
C ARG A 286 -9.91 -7.06 -26.76
N LEU A 287 -10.75 -6.59 -25.85
CA LEU A 287 -12.18 -6.73 -25.89
C LEU A 287 -12.87 -5.60 -26.66
N ASP A 288 -12.13 -4.69 -27.30
CA ASP A 288 -12.66 -3.57 -28.10
C ASP A 288 -13.70 -2.73 -27.34
N VAL A 289 -13.35 -2.34 -26.10
CA VAL A 289 -14.11 -1.43 -25.25
C VAL A 289 -13.17 -0.48 -24.49
N ASP A 290 -13.70 0.65 -24.05
CA ASP A 290 -12.97 1.52 -23.11
C ASP A 290 -12.85 0.85 -21.73
N ILE A 291 -11.82 1.20 -20.97
CA ILE A 291 -11.64 0.66 -19.61
C ILE A 291 -12.84 0.99 -18.70
N SER A 292 -13.49 2.15 -18.88
CA SER A 292 -14.70 2.53 -18.16
C SER A 292 -15.92 1.64 -18.49
N GLU A 293 -15.91 0.97 -19.64
CA GLU A 293 -16.99 0.08 -20.09
C GLU A 293 -16.73 -1.39 -19.76
N LEU A 294 -15.49 -1.76 -19.41
CA LEU A 294 -15.10 -3.15 -19.14
C LEU A 294 -15.95 -3.79 -18.04
N GLY A 295 -16.19 -3.07 -16.95
CA GLY A 295 -17.03 -3.54 -15.85
C GLY A 295 -18.48 -3.78 -16.29
N LEU A 296 -19.05 -2.85 -17.08
CA LEU A 296 -20.40 -3.00 -17.62
C LEU A 296 -20.52 -4.17 -18.60
N LEU A 297 -19.47 -4.43 -19.38
CA LEU A 297 -19.39 -5.60 -20.25
C LEU A 297 -19.33 -6.89 -19.43
N ALA A 298 -18.48 -6.95 -18.41
CA ALA A 298 -18.37 -8.10 -17.50
C ALA A 298 -19.71 -8.45 -16.83
N MET A 299 -20.48 -7.44 -16.41
CA MET A 299 -21.79 -7.63 -15.77
C MET A 299 -22.87 -8.20 -16.70
N LYS A 300 -22.65 -8.26 -18.02
CA LYS A 300 -23.56 -8.90 -18.98
C LYS A 300 -23.36 -10.42 -19.05
N SER A 301 -22.28 -10.95 -18.47
CA SER A 301 -22.01 -12.39 -18.43
C SER A 301 -23.15 -13.15 -17.77
N LYS A 302 -23.55 -14.26 -18.39
CA LYS A 302 -24.59 -15.18 -17.88
C LYS A 302 -24.05 -16.57 -17.58
N ALA A 303 -22.73 -16.73 -17.66
CA ALA A 303 -22.07 -18.01 -17.41
C ALA A 303 -22.37 -18.48 -15.98
N LYS A 304 -22.83 -19.73 -15.85
CA LYS A 304 -22.97 -20.37 -14.54
C LYS A 304 -21.59 -20.74 -14.01
N GLU A 305 -21.49 -21.02 -12.70
CA GLU A 305 -20.21 -21.37 -12.04
C GLU A 305 -19.39 -22.43 -12.82
N LYS A 306 -20.05 -23.47 -13.33
CA LYS A 306 -19.41 -24.58 -14.07
C LYS A 306 -19.00 -24.23 -15.51
N GLU A 307 -19.46 -23.09 -16.02
CA GLU A 307 -19.24 -22.60 -17.39
C GLU A 307 -18.29 -21.40 -17.39
N LYS A 308 -17.83 -20.97 -16.20
CA LYS A 308 -16.88 -19.88 -16.06
C LYS A 308 -15.59 -20.25 -16.75
N PHE A 309 -15.14 -19.33 -17.61
CA PHE A 309 -13.79 -19.37 -18.11
C PHE A 309 -12.86 -18.82 -17.04
N ASP A 310 -11.81 -19.58 -16.71
CA ASP A 310 -10.77 -19.17 -15.77
C ASP A 310 -9.54 -18.73 -16.55
N LEU A 311 -9.11 -17.49 -16.29
CA LEU A 311 -7.88 -16.95 -16.84
C LEU A 311 -6.70 -17.37 -15.97
N GLN A 312 -5.68 -17.94 -16.60
CA GLN A 312 -4.37 -18.13 -15.95
C GLN A 312 -3.58 -16.82 -16.03
N SER A 313 -3.67 -15.99 -14.98
CA SER A 313 -3.35 -14.55 -15.09
C SER A 313 -2.36 -14.00 -14.05
N TYR A 314 -1.72 -14.85 -13.24
CA TYR A 314 -0.63 -14.39 -12.35
C TYR A 314 0.44 -13.57 -13.10
N CYS A 315 0.71 -13.94 -14.36
CA CYS A 315 1.48 -13.13 -15.28
C CYS A 315 0.54 -12.43 -16.27
N MET A 316 0.62 -11.11 -16.35
CA MET A 316 -0.14 -10.30 -17.31
C MET A 316 -0.02 -10.82 -18.75
N VAL A 317 1.19 -11.22 -19.18
CA VAL A 317 1.44 -11.71 -20.55
C VAL A 317 0.64 -12.99 -20.82
N PHE A 318 0.70 -13.97 -19.91
CA PHE A 318 -0.04 -15.22 -20.07
C PHE A 318 -1.55 -15.01 -19.90
N GLY A 319 -1.97 -14.10 -19.02
CA GLY A 319 -3.38 -13.72 -18.87
C GLY A 319 -3.94 -13.16 -20.17
N ILE A 320 -3.23 -12.21 -20.81
CA ILE A 320 -3.66 -11.65 -22.10
C ILE A 320 -3.59 -12.69 -23.22
N GLN A 321 -2.61 -13.58 -23.23
CA GLN A 321 -2.56 -14.68 -24.19
C GLN A 321 -3.77 -15.62 -24.04
N SER A 322 -4.10 -16.00 -22.80
CA SER A 322 -5.26 -16.84 -22.47
C SER A 322 -6.57 -16.17 -22.89
N LEU A 323 -6.69 -14.85 -22.65
CA LEU A 323 -7.80 -14.01 -23.11
C LEU A 323 -7.97 -14.08 -24.63
N VAL A 324 -6.89 -13.93 -25.40
CA VAL A 324 -6.92 -13.99 -26.86
C VAL A 324 -7.35 -15.38 -27.36
N VAL A 325 -6.83 -16.45 -26.75
CA VAL A 325 -7.22 -17.83 -27.09
C VAL A 325 -8.70 -18.08 -26.80
N ALA A 326 -9.22 -17.55 -25.68
CA ALA A 326 -10.64 -17.66 -25.33
C ALA A 326 -11.55 -17.03 -26.39
N LEU A 327 -11.23 -15.81 -26.81
CA LEU A 327 -11.96 -15.10 -27.87
C LEU A 327 -11.89 -15.86 -29.21
N ALA A 328 -10.70 -16.34 -29.59
CA ALA A 328 -10.52 -17.14 -30.81
C ALA A 328 -11.29 -18.47 -30.77
N SER A 329 -11.55 -19.01 -29.58
CA SER A 329 -12.32 -20.24 -29.37
C SER A 329 -13.84 -20.01 -29.32
N GLY A 330 -14.30 -18.77 -29.52
CA GLY A 330 -15.72 -18.42 -29.55
C GLY A 330 -16.35 -18.14 -28.18
N ILE A 331 -15.55 -17.99 -27.11
CA ILE A 331 -16.06 -17.54 -25.82
C ILE A 331 -16.54 -16.09 -25.97
N LYS A 332 -17.70 -15.79 -25.38
CA LYS A 332 -18.33 -14.48 -25.51
C LYS A 332 -17.52 -13.40 -24.81
N ARG A 333 -17.53 -12.18 -25.38
CA ARG A 333 -16.77 -11.02 -24.86
C ARG A 333 -17.14 -10.71 -23.41
N GLU A 334 -18.41 -10.78 -23.05
CA GLU A 334 -18.88 -10.55 -21.67
C GLU A 334 -18.34 -11.57 -20.67
N ASP A 335 -18.21 -12.85 -21.07
CA ASP A 335 -17.68 -13.90 -20.21
C ASP A 335 -16.16 -13.75 -20.03
N VAL A 336 -15.45 -13.35 -21.08
CA VAL A 336 -14.01 -13.04 -21.03
C VAL A 336 -13.74 -11.79 -20.18
N ALA A 337 -14.57 -10.74 -20.30
CA ALA A 337 -14.48 -9.56 -19.45
C ALA A 337 -14.70 -9.91 -17.97
N ALA A 338 -15.71 -10.74 -17.67
CA ALA A 338 -15.97 -11.22 -16.32
C ALA A 338 -14.81 -12.06 -15.76
N ALA A 339 -14.20 -12.90 -16.59
CA ALA A 339 -13.01 -13.66 -16.21
C ALA A 339 -11.83 -12.72 -15.88
N ALA A 340 -11.60 -11.66 -16.66
CA ALA A 340 -10.50 -10.72 -16.44
C ALA A 340 -10.66 -9.98 -15.11
N CYS A 341 -11.85 -9.45 -14.82
CA CYS A 341 -12.15 -8.79 -13.55
C CYS A 341 -12.02 -9.75 -12.37
N ARG A 342 -12.55 -10.98 -12.50
CA ARG A 342 -12.45 -12.01 -11.45
C ARG A 342 -11.00 -12.36 -11.14
N SER A 343 -10.19 -12.54 -12.17
CA SER A 343 -8.77 -12.83 -12.05
C SER A 343 -8.02 -11.79 -11.21
N VAL A 344 -8.29 -10.49 -11.42
CA VAL A 344 -7.67 -9.43 -10.61
C VAL A 344 -8.18 -9.49 -9.18
N ALA A 345 -9.48 -9.68 -8.98
CA ALA A 345 -10.07 -9.76 -7.64
C ALA A 345 -9.51 -10.96 -6.83
N GLU A 346 -9.39 -12.13 -7.45
CA GLU A 346 -8.81 -13.34 -6.84
C GLU A 346 -7.34 -13.11 -6.47
N GLN A 347 -6.54 -12.55 -7.38
CA GLN A 347 -5.14 -12.26 -7.07
C GLN A 347 -4.96 -11.20 -5.98
N VAL A 348 -5.81 -10.17 -5.92
CA VAL A 348 -5.77 -9.19 -4.81
C VAL A 348 -6.17 -9.88 -3.50
N TYR A 349 -7.17 -10.75 -3.52
CA TYR A 349 -7.55 -11.52 -2.34
C TYR A 349 -6.42 -12.43 -1.86
N GLU A 350 -5.82 -13.21 -2.74
CA GLU A 350 -4.73 -14.14 -2.40
C GLU A 350 -3.45 -13.42 -1.97
N ASN A 351 -3.03 -12.38 -2.69
CA ASN A 351 -1.73 -11.76 -2.46
C ASN A 351 -1.77 -10.63 -1.42
N GLN A 352 -2.93 -10.03 -1.16
CA GLN A 352 -3.02 -8.90 -0.23
C GLN A 352 -3.82 -9.28 1.02
N ILE A 353 -5.03 -9.79 0.83
CA ILE A 353 -5.95 -10.05 1.96
C ILE A 353 -5.54 -11.29 2.75
N GLN A 354 -5.25 -12.40 2.07
CA GLN A 354 -4.79 -13.61 2.76
C GLN A 354 -3.42 -13.40 3.44
N GLU A 355 -2.49 -12.66 2.82
CA GLU A 355 -1.20 -12.33 3.46
C GLU A 355 -1.36 -11.47 4.72
N MET A 356 -2.45 -10.72 4.84
CA MET A 356 -2.77 -9.92 6.02
C MET A 356 -3.73 -10.63 6.98
N GLU A 357 -4.09 -11.89 6.72
CA GLU A 357 -5.05 -12.72 7.47
C GLU A 357 -6.18 -11.91 8.14
N MET A 358 -6.88 -11.11 7.31
CA MET A 358 -8.10 -10.42 7.70
C MET A 358 -9.29 -11.37 7.82
#